data_AF-A0A017S7C8-F1
#
_entry.id   AF-A0A017S7C8-F1
#
_cell.length_a   1.000
_cell.length_b   1.000
_cell.length_c   1.000
_cell.angle_alpha   90.00
_cell.angle_beta   90.00
_cell.angle_gamma   90.00
#
_symmetry.space_group_name_H-M   'P 1'
#
loop_
_entity.id
_entity.type
_entity.pdbx_description
1 polymer ?
#
loop_
_entity_poly.entity_id
_entity_poly.type
_entity_poly.pdbx_seq_one_letter_code
_entity_poly.pdbx_strand_id
1 'polypeptide(L)'
;METLKAVLFGPDPQAQMRKCNQIIRSNTRQLDRDIAQLKTLDTKTRQLILNASRRAERNPSQARQATVELKTFARELVRIRKQNTRLNTSRAQLQSVQMQVNEAFSVRKIQGSLKKSTGIMKDVNTLVKLPELSGTMHQLSTELVRAGIIEEMVDDAITDPNMIEEEEEEADAEVDKILQEILQGKLSQAQKPEKPLEEEPAAEDVFEDQEATLEQMRGRLEALKS
;
A
#
# COMPACT_ATOMS: atom_id res chain seq x y z
N MET A 1 -46.41 16.25 2.58
CA MET A 1 -46.01 17.60 2.13
C MET A 1 -44.73 17.60 1.28
N GLU A 2 -43.83 16.62 1.39
CA GLU A 2 -42.56 16.63 0.64
C GLU A 2 -42.67 16.21 -0.84
N THR A 3 -43.67 15.39 -1.19
CA THR A 3 -43.80 14.82 -2.54
C THR A 3 -44.19 15.83 -3.62
N LEU A 4 -45.01 16.85 -3.28
CA LEU A 4 -45.47 17.85 -4.26
C LEU A 4 -44.42 18.94 -4.52
N LYS A 5 -43.61 19.30 -3.52
CA LYS A 5 -42.49 20.25 -3.71
C LYS A 5 -41.32 19.63 -4.47
N ALA A 6 -41.05 18.34 -4.26
CA ALA A 6 -39.98 17.63 -4.95
C ALA A 6 -40.21 17.53 -6.48
N VAL A 7 -41.47 17.47 -6.93
CA VAL A 7 -41.82 17.40 -8.36
C VAL A 7 -41.66 18.76 -9.06
N LEU A 8 -41.86 19.88 -8.35
CA LEU A 8 -41.76 21.23 -8.92
C LEU A 8 -40.36 21.87 -8.77
N PHE A 9 -39.58 21.50 -7.74
CA PHE A 9 -38.31 22.17 -7.40
C PHE A 9 -37.10 21.24 -7.32
N GLY A 10 -37.27 19.96 -7.67
CA GLY A 10 -36.25 18.94 -7.52
C GLY A 10 -36.10 18.42 -6.09
N PRO A 11 -35.24 17.41 -5.87
CA PRO A 11 -35.01 16.81 -4.56
C PRO A 11 -34.49 17.83 -3.53
N ASP A 12 -35.00 17.76 -2.30
CA ASP A 12 -34.58 18.66 -1.20
C ASP A 12 -33.06 18.55 -0.95
N PRO A 13 -32.29 19.64 -1.08
CA PRO A 13 -30.85 19.63 -0.86
C PRO A 13 -30.44 19.12 0.51
N GLN A 14 -31.25 19.35 1.56
CA GLN A 14 -30.95 18.84 2.89
C GLN A 14 -31.15 17.32 2.97
N ALA A 15 -32.19 16.79 2.34
CA ALA A 15 -32.39 15.34 2.22
C ALA A 15 -31.24 14.68 1.44
N GLN A 16 -30.78 15.27 0.33
CA GLN A 16 -29.65 14.77 -0.45
C GLN A 16 -28.35 14.76 0.37
N MET A 17 -28.06 15.86 1.09
CA MET A 17 -26.90 15.95 1.97
C MET A 17 -26.93 14.88 3.07
N ARG A 18 -28.10 14.65 3.68
CA ARG A 18 -28.28 13.61 4.71
C ARG A 18 -28.02 12.22 4.14
N LYS A 19 -28.52 11.93 2.94
CA LYS A 19 -28.32 10.64 2.26
C LYS A 19 -26.85 10.40 1.91
N CYS A 20 -26.17 11.37 1.31
CA CYS A 20 -24.74 11.26 1.01
C CYS A 20 -23.90 11.02 2.28
N ASN A 21 -24.17 11.80 3.34
CA ASN A 21 -23.49 11.63 4.62
C ASN A 21 -23.76 10.27 5.28
N GLN A 22 -24.97 9.72 5.13
CA GLN A 22 -25.30 8.38 5.65
C GLN A 22 -24.50 7.30 4.94
N ILE A 23 -24.39 7.36 3.61
CA ILE A 23 -23.60 6.42 2.81
C ILE A 23 -22.12 6.51 3.21
N ILE A 24 -21.56 7.72 3.25
CA ILE A 24 -20.17 7.96 3.66
C ILE A 24 -19.91 7.38 5.06
N ARG A 25 -20.75 7.70 6.06
CA ARG A 25 -20.58 7.19 7.43
C ARG A 25 -20.67 5.67 7.53
N SER A 26 -21.56 5.05 6.76
CA SER A 26 -21.67 3.59 6.70
C SER A 26 -20.35 2.96 6.21
N ASN A 27 -19.80 3.50 5.13
CA ASN A 27 -18.53 3.07 4.56
C ASN A 27 -17.34 3.33 5.49
N THR A 28 -17.29 4.48 6.17
CA THR A 28 -16.24 4.75 7.16
C THR A 28 -16.25 3.70 8.28
N ARG A 29 -17.45 3.34 8.78
CA ARG A 29 -17.57 2.30 9.82
C ARG A 29 -17.19 0.91 9.32
N GLN A 30 -17.44 0.61 8.04
CA GLN A 30 -17.02 -0.64 7.42
C GLN A 30 -15.48 -0.71 7.37
N LEU A 31 -14.83 0.33 6.83
CA LEU A 31 -13.37 0.42 6.80
C LEU A 31 -12.75 0.36 8.20
N ASP A 32 -13.34 1.05 9.19
CA ASP A 32 -12.84 1.02 10.57
C ASP A 32 -12.87 -0.40 11.16
N ARG A 33 -13.91 -1.19 10.86
CA ARG A 33 -14.00 -2.59 11.27
C ARG A 33 -12.95 -3.44 10.57
N ASP A 34 -12.81 -3.29 9.26
CA ASP A 34 -11.89 -4.09 8.46
C ASP A 34 -10.41 -3.80 8.85
N ILE A 35 -10.08 -2.52 9.09
CA ILE A 35 -8.77 -2.11 9.62
C ILE A 35 -8.52 -2.72 11.01
N ALA A 36 -9.52 -2.75 11.90
CA ALA A 36 -9.37 -3.36 13.22
C ALA A 36 -9.17 -4.89 13.15
N GLN A 37 -9.86 -5.55 12.21
CA GLN A 37 -9.69 -6.98 11.94
C GLN A 37 -8.28 -7.27 11.41
N LEU A 38 -7.79 -6.48 10.44
CA LEU A 38 -6.43 -6.63 9.91
C LEU A 38 -5.35 -6.41 10.97
N LYS A 39 -5.51 -5.43 11.88
CA LYS A 39 -4.57 -5.24 13.00
C LYS A 39 -4.52 -6.45 13.94
N THR A 40 -5.67 -7.05 14.18
CA THR A 40 -5.76 -8.27 15.00
C THR A 40 -5.10 -9.45 14.27
N LEU A 41 -5.31 -9.56 12.96
CA LEU A 41 -4.70 -10.59 12.11
C LEU A 41 -3.17 -10.43 12.05
N ASP A 42 -2.66 -9.22 11.84
CA ASP A 42 -1.23 -8.87 11.87
C ASP A 42 -0.55 -9.35 13.16
N THR A 43 -1.16 -9.03 14.31
CA THR A 43 -0.65 -9.44 15.63
C THR A 43 -0.62 -10.97 15.78
N LYS A 44 -1.67 -11.66 15.32
CA LYS A 44 -1.75 -13.13 15.37
C LYS A 44 -0.70 -13.77 14.45
N THR A 45 -0.56 -13.29 13.22
CA THR A 45 0.43 -13.79 12.25
C THR A 45 1.85 -13.58 12.75
N ARG A 46 2.14 -12.43 13.36
CA ARG A 46 3.43 -12.19 14.05
C ARG A 46 3.69 -13.20 15.17
N GLN A 47 2.66 -13.53 15.97
CA GLN A 47 2.78 -14.54 17.03
C GLN A 47 3.02 -15.95 16.45
N LEU A 48 2.39 -16.28 15.31
CA LEU A 48 2.60 -17.55 14.61
C LEU A 48 4.04 -17.69 14.12
N ILE A 49 4.63 -16.62 13.56
CA ILE A 49 6.04 -16.57 13.16
C ILE A 49 6.96 -16.86 14.35
N LEU A 50 6.74 -16.20 15.50
CA LEU A 50 7.53 -16.42 16.71
C LEU A 50 7.42 -17.86 17.23
N ASN A 51 6.22 -18.44 17.20
CA ASN A 51 5.98 -19.80 17.66
C ASN A 51 6.61 -20.85 16.71
N ALA A 52 6.54 -20.62 15.39
CA ALA A 52 7.19 -21.47 14.40
C ALA A 52 8.72 -21.45 14.55
N SER A 53 9.30 -20.27 14.79
CA SER A 53 10.74 -20.13 15.08
C SER A 53 11.16 -20.91 16.33
N ARG A 54 10.42 -20.78 17.44
CA ARG A 54 10.71 -21.52 18.68
C ARG A 54 10.57 -23.03 18.52
N ARG A 55 9.65 -23.49 17.66
CA ARG A 55 9.47 -24.91 17.35
C ARG A 55 10.65 -25.45 16.53
N ALA A 56 11.17 -24.66 15.59
CA ALA A 56 12.38 -25.00 14.83
C ALA A 56 13.59 -25.17 15.75
N GLU A 57 13.76 -24.29 16.74
CA GLU A 57 14.85 -24.35 17.72
C GLU A 57 14.77 -25.60 18.63
N ARG A 58 13.56 -26.01 19.03
CA ARG A 58 13.37 -27.14 19.96
C ARG A 58 13.41 -28.52 19.30
N ASN A 59 12.96 -28.62 18.05
CA ASN A 59 12.83 -29.89 17.34
C ASN A 59 13.56 -29.84 15.98
N PRO A 60 14.85 -30.23 15.92
CA PRO A 60 15.62 -30.22 14.68
C PRO A 60 15.01 -31.08 13.56
N SER A 61 14.28 -32.15 13.91
CA SER A 61 13.56 -32.99 12.94
C SER A 61 12.43 -32.26 12.20
N GLN A 62 11.86 -31.22 12.82
CA GLN A 62 10.79 -30.39 12.24
C GLN A 62 11.32 -29.08 11.64
N ALA A 63 12.64 -28.83 11.68
CA ALA A 63 13.23 -27.56 11.25
C ALA A 63 12.90 -27.22 9.79
N ARG A 64 12.92 -28.21 8.89
CA ARG A 64 12.56 -28.01 7.46
C ARG A 64 11.09 -27.63 7.27
N GLN A 65 10.19 -28.14 8.09
CA GLN A 65 8.77 -27.78 8.03
C GLN A 65 8.56 -26.38 8.60
N ALA A 66 9.21 -26.08 9.72
CA ALA A 66 9.13 -24.77 10.37
C ALA A 66 9.69 -23.64 9.47
N THR A 67 10.73 -23.87 8.67
CA THR A 67 11.24 -22.86 7.73
C THR A 67 10.24 -22.55 6.61
N VAL A 68 9.52 -23.55 6.10
CA VAL A 68 8.45 -23.35 5.11
C VAL A 68 7.25 -22.61 5.73
N GLU A 69 6.86 -22.98 6.96
CA GLU A 69 5.83 -22.25 7.74
C GLU A 69 6.22 -20.78 7.92
N LEU A 70 7.46 -20.50 8.32
CA LEU A 70 7.97 -19.14 8.54
C LEU A 70 7.86 -18.29 7.27
N LYS A 71 8.33 -18.79 6.13
CA LYS A 71 8.23 -18.09 4.85
C LYS A 71 6.78 -17.83 4.44
N THR A 72 5.89 -18.81 4.70
CA THR A 72 4.47 -18.69 4.37
C THR A 72 3.77 -17.64 5.23
N PHE A 73 4.01 -17.65 6.55
CA PHE A 73 3.45 -16.65 7.45
C PHE A 73 4.04 -15.25 7.22
N ALA A 74 5.30 -15.15 6.81
CA ALA A 74 5.92 -13.88 6.47
C ALA A 74 5.31 -13.26 5.21
N ARG A 75 5.11 -14.06 4.14
CA ARG A 75 4.36 -13.64 2.94
C ARG A 75 2.96 -13.12 3.31
N GLU A 76 2.22 -13.90 4.09
CA GLU A 76 0.89 -13.47 4.56
C GLU A 76 0.94 -12.16 5.35
N LEU A 77 1.98 -11.96 6.16
CA LEU A 77 2.14 -10.71 6.90
C LEU A 77 2.44 -9.50 6.00
N VAL A 78 3.21 -9.67 4.91
CA VAL A 78 3.38 -8.64 3.88
C VAL A 78 2.02 -8.23 3.31
N ARG A 79 1.21 -9.22 2.91
CA ARG A 79 -0.15 -8.99 2.36
C ARG A 79 -1.03 -8.22 3.32
N ILE A 80 -1.07 -8.63 4.58
CA ILE A 80 -1.85 -7.96 5.63
C ILE A 80 -1.41 -6.51 5.78
N ARG A 81 -0.09 -6.24 5.81
CA ARG A 81 0.45 -4.88 5.94
C ARG A 81 0.12 -4.03 4.71
N LYS A 82 0.28 -4.55 3.49
CA LYS A 82 -0.11 -3.86 2.24
C LYS A 82 -1.61 -3.54 2.23
N GLN A 83 -2.46 -4.51 2.57
CA GLN A 83 -3.91 -4.31 2.64
C GLN A 83 -4.29 -3.27 3.71
N ASN A 84 -3.67 -3.30 4.89
CA ASN A 84 -3.91 -2.33 5.95
C ASN A 84 -3.52 -0.91 5.49
N THR A 85 -2.38 -0.74 4.82
CA THR A 85 -1.99 0.55 4.23
C THR A 85 -3.01 1.04 3.22
N ARG A 86 -3.45 0.17 2.29
CA ARG A 86 -4.49 0.50 1.31
C ARG A 86 -5.80 0.95 1.97
N LEU A 87 -6.30 0.22 2.96
CA LEU A 87 -7.53 0.58 3.67
C LEU A 87 -7.39 1.88 4.47
N ASN A 88 -6.23 2.17 5.07
CA ASN A 88 -6.00 3.44 5.76
C ASN A 88 -5.98 4.63 4.77
N THR A 89 -5.32 4.49 3.62
CA THR A 89 -5.35 5.50 2.56
C THR A 89 -6.77 5.76 2.07
N SER A 90 -7.54 4.67 1.86
CA SER A 90 -8.94 4.72 1.45
C SER A 90 -9.83 5.41 2.48
N ARG A 91 -9.58 5.17 3.77
CA ARG A 91 -10.27 5.83 4.88
C ARG A 91 -10.00 7.34 4.87
N ALA A 92 -8.75 7.75 4.66
CA ALA A 92 -8.38 9.16 4.57
C ALA A 92 -9.03 9.84 3.35
N GLN A 93 -9.03 9.19 2.19
CA GLN A 93 -9.72 9.66 0.98
C GLN A 93 -11.23 9.83 1.23
N LEU A 94 -11.87 8.87 1.90
CA LEU A 94 -13.29 8.97 2.24
C LEU A 94 -13.60 10.12 3.21
N GLN A 95 -12.71 10.40 4.16
CA GLN A 95 -12.82 11.57 5.04
C GLN A 95 -12.66 12.89 4.27
N SER A 96 -11.71 12.95 3.33
CA SER A 96 -11.56 14.08 2.41
C SER A 96 -12.85 14.33 1.63
N VAL A 97 -13.42 13.29 1.01
CA VAL A 97 -14.70 13.37 0.30
C VAL A 97 -15.81 13.87 1.22
N GLN A 98 -15.88 13.37 2.46
CA GLN A 98 -16.88 13.82 3.42
C GLN A 98 -16.81 15.34 3.67
N MET A 99 -15.60 15.86 3.87
CA MET A 99 -15.39 17.29 4.11
C MET A 99 -15.78 18.11 2.89
N GLN A 100 -15.30 17.72 1.70
CA GLN A 100 -15.58 18.42 0.45
C GLN A 100 -17.08 18.39 0.09
N VAL A 101 -17.78 17.28 0.34
CA VAL A 101 -19.23 17.17 0.12
C VAL A 101 -19.99 18.11 1.08
N ASN A 102 -19.62 18.15 2.36
CA ASN A 102 -20.25 19.06 3.32
C ASN A 102 -19.99 20.54 2.98
N GLU A 103 -18.78 20.85 2.50
CA GLU A 103 -18.43 22.17 1.99
C GLU A 103 -19.32 22.52 0.79
N ALA A 104 -19.42 21.65 -0.22
CA ALA A 104 -20.23 21.87 -1.42
C ALA A 104 -21.71 22.15 -1.08
N PHE A 105 -22.31 21.39 -0.17
CA PHE A 105 -23.68 21.65 0.29
C PHE A 105 -23.81 22.95 1.09
N SER A 106 -22.79 23.32 1.87
CA SER A 106 -22.77 24.58 2.63
C SER A 106 -22.66 25.79 1.71
N VAL A 107 -21.78 25.73 0.70
CA VAL A 107 -21.63 26.75 -0.34
C VAL A 107 -22.94 26.92 -1.10
N ARG A 108 -23.60 25.83 -1.50
CA ARG A 108 -24.93 25.89 -2.13
C ARG A 108 -25.98 26.59 -1.27
N LYS A 109 -25.95 26.37 0.05
CA LYS A 109 -26.89 27.03 0.99
C LYS A 109 -26.64 28.54 1.09
N ILE A 110 -25.37 28.97 1.02
CA ILE A 110 -24.99 30.38 1.17
C ILE A 110 -25.15 31.15 -0.15
N GLN A 111 -24.61 30.60 -1.24
CA GLN A 111 -24.53 31.26 -2.55
C GLN A 111 -25.72 30.96 -3.46
N GLY A 112 -26.54 29.95 -3.14
CA GLY A 112 -27.67 29.49 -3.97
C GLY A 112 -27.25 28.71 -5.22
N SER A 113 -26.05 28.97 -5.76
CA SER A 113 -25.45 28.21 -6.85
C SER A 113 -24.47 27.15 -6.34
N LEU A 114 -24.50 25.97 -6.95
CA LEU A 114 -23.55 24.90 -6.67
C LEU A 114 -22.45 24.90 -7.73
N LYS A 115 -21.18 24.94 -7.29
CA LYS A 115 -20.04 24.73 -8.19
C LYS A 115 -19.73 23.24 -8.25
N LYS A 116 -19.62 22.71 -9.47
CA LYS A 116 -19.18 21.34 -9.69
C LYS A 116 -17.75 21.16 -9.21
N SER A 117 -17.48 20.06 -8.50
CA SER A 117 -16.16 19.75 -7.95
C SER A 117 -15.53 18.55 -8.65
N THR A 118 -14.46 18.82 -9.41
CA THR A 118 -13.63 17.78 -10.03
C THR A 118 -12.78 17.03 -9.00
N GLY A 119 -12.47 17.65 -7.86
CA GLY A 119 -11.75 17.02 -6.75
C GLY A 119 -12.57 15.89 -6.11
N ILE A 120 -13.84 16.17 -5.76
CA ILE A 120 -14.76 15.16 -5.22
C ILE A 120 -14.92 14.02 -6.22
N MET A 121 -15.06 14.35 -7.50
CA MET A 121 -15.21 13.37 -8.58
C MET A 121 -14.01 12.41 -8.65
N LYS A 122 -12.77 12.93 -8.60
CA LYS A 122 -11.55 12.12 -8.63
C LYS A 122 -11.43 11.21 -7.40
N ASP A 123 -11.68 11.76 -6.21
CA ASP A 123 -11.57 11.01 -4.96
C ASP A 123 -12.62 9.89 -4.90
N VAL A 124 -13.86 10.18 -5.31
CA VAL A 124 -14.93 9.17 -5.39
C VAL A 124 -14.59 8.09 -6.42
N ASN A 125 -14.05 8.45 -7.60
CA ASN A 125 -13.63 7.46 -8.61
C ASN A 125 -12.55 6.51 -8.06
N THR A 126 -11.58 7.04 -7.32
CA THR A 126 -10.54 6.23 -6.68
C THR A 126 -11.15 5.25 -5.67
N LEU A 127 -12.15 5.68 -4.90
CA LEU A 127 -12.84 4.84 -3.92
C LEU A 127 -13.77 3.78 -4.54
N VAL A 128 -14.32 4.01 -5.74
CA VAL A 128 -15.14 3.03 -6.48
C VAL A 128 -14.32 1.81 -6.92
N LYS A 129 -13.02 2.00 -7.15
CA LYS A 129 -12.09 0.93 -7.56
C LYS A 129 -11.76 -0.03 -6.42
N LEU A 130 -12.08 0.31 -5.18
CA LEU A 130 -11.85 -0.57 -4.03
C LEU A 130 -12.97 -1.61 -3.95
N PRO A 131 -12.66 -2.92 -4.01
CA PRO A 131 -13.68 -3.97 -3.96
C PRO A 131 -14.58 -3.88 -2.73
N GLU A 132 -14.03 -3.45 -1.59
CA GLU A 132 -14.74 -3.32 -0.33
C GLU A 132 -15.80 -2.20 -0.33
N LEU A 133 -15.65 -1.20 -1.22
CA LEU A 133 -16.48 0.01 -1.26
C LEU A 133 -17.22 0.22 -2.59
N SER A 134 -16.91 -0.56 -3.62
CA SER A 134 -17.35 -0.31 -5.00
C SER A 134 -18.85 -0.06 -5.13
N GLY A 135 -19.68 -0.95 -4.57
CA GLY A 135 -21.14 -0.84 -4.67
C GLY A 135 -21.71 0.40 -3.98
N THR A 136 -21.23 0.75 -2.79
CA THR A 136 -21.74 1.89 -2.02
C THR A 136 -21.17 3.22 -2.52
N MET A 137 -19.96 3.22 -3.09
CA MET A 137 -19.37 4.42 -3.70
C MET A 137 -19.99 4.72 -5.06
N HIS A 138 -20.41 3.72 -5.81
CA HIS A 138 -21.21 3.93 -7.01
C HIS A 138 -22.56 4.58 -6.69
N GLN A 139 -23.21 4.15 -5.59
CA GLN A 139 -24.42 4.80 -5.07
C GLN A 139 -24.14 6.24 -4.64
N LEU A 140 -23.04 6.49 -3.93
CA LEU A 140 -22.64 7.85 -3.54
C LEU A 140 -22.42 8.73 -4.78
N SER A 141 -21.70 8.23 -5.78
CA SER A 141 -21.46 8.93 -7.06
C SER A 141 -22.78 9.32 -7.72
N THR A 142 -23.72 8.37 -7.84
CA THR A 142 -25.06 8.63 -8.42
C THR A 142 -25.80 9.73 -7.66
N GLU A 143 -25.76 9.73 -6.33
CA GLU A 143 -26.42 10.76 -5.52
C GLU A 143 -25.73 12.13 -5.64
N LEU A 144 -24.40 12.16 -5.77
CA LEU A 144 -23.64 13.40 -6.00
C LEU A 144 -23.89 13.98 -7.40
N VAL A 145 -24.05 13.14 -8.42
CA VAL A 145 -24.48 13.55 -9.78
C VAL A 145 -25.89 14.15 -9.72
N ARG A 146 -26.84 13.46 -9.05
CA ARG A 146 -28.21 13.97 -8.85
C ARG A 146 -28.25 15.26 -8.05
N ALA A 147 -27.31 15.47 -7.14
CA ALA A 147 -27.18 16.72 -6.38
C ALA A 147 -26.53 17.85 -7.20
N GLY A 148 -25.96 17.54 -8.37
CA GLY A 148 -25.23 18.49 -9.22
C GLY A 148 -23.83 18.84 -8.69
N ILE A 149 -23.30 18.06 -7.75
CA ILE A 149 -21.99 18.31 -7.11
C ILE A 149 -20.86 17.85 -8.02
N ILE A 150 -21.05 16.72 -8.69
CA ILE A 150 -20.10 16.16 -9.66
C ILE A 150 -20.80 16.02 -11.01
N GLU A 151 -20.00 15.97 -12.06
CA GLU A 151 -20.50 15.67 -13.40
C GLU A 151 -20.77 14.16 -13.54
N GLU A 152 -21.66 13.81 -14.45
CA GLU A 152 -21.89 12.40 -14.80
C GLU A 152 -20.57 11.84 -15.30
N MET A 153 -20.03 10.87 -14.54
CA MET A 153 -18.85 10.15 -14.96
C MET A 153 -19.24 9.35 -16.20
N VAL A 154 -18.77 9.79 -17.37
CA VAL A 154 -18.62 8.87 -18.49
C VAL A 154 -17.64 7.82 -18.00
N ASP A 155 -17.97 6.53 -18.13
CA ASP A 155 -17.11 5.40 -17.79
C ASP A 155 -15.85 5.42 -18.70
N ASP A 156 -15.02 6.45 -18.54
CA ASP A 156 -13.66 6.46 -19.02
C ASP A 156 -12.94 5.46 -18.14
N ALA A 157 -12.84 4.24 -18.68
CA ALA A 157 -12.05 3.13 -18.18
C ALA A 157 -10.55 3.48 -18.16
N ILE A 158 -10.18 4.58 -17.51
CA ILE A 158 -8.82 4.84 -17.04
C ILE A 158 -8.67 3.99 -15.78
N THR A 159 -8.59 2.69 -16.02
CA THR A 159 -7.91 1.75 -15.15
C THR A 159 -6.56 2.38 -14.84
N ASP A 160 -6.34 2.75 -13.58
CA ASP A 160 -5.00 3.15 -13.18
C ASP A 160 -4.21 1.83 -13.18
N PRO A 161 -3.22 1.64 -14.08
CA PRO A 161 -2.49 0.38 -14.18
C PRO A 161 -1.79 0.03 -12.85
N ASN A 162 -1.61 1.01 -11.96
CA ASN A 162 -1.01 0.80 -10.64
C ASN A 162 -1.96 0.22 -9.58
N MET A 163 -3.24 -0.04 -9.90
CA MET A 163 -4.22 -0.52 -8.90
C MET A 163 -4.80 -1.91 -9.19
N ILE A 164 -4.57 -2.50 -10.37
CA ILE A 164 -5.17 -3.79 -10.75
C ILE A 164 -4.14 -4.94 -10.84
N GLU A 165 -2.83 -4.66 -10.91
CA GLU A 165 -1.80 -5.71 -10.97
C GLU A 165 -0.67 -5.46 -9.97
N GLU A 166 -0.92 -5.78 -8.69
CA GLU A 166 0.18 -6.19 -7.78
C GLU A 166 -0.06 -7.65 -7.39
N GLU A 167 -0.08 -8.52 -8.40
CA GLU A 167 0.46 -9.88 -8.23
C GLU A 167 1.98 -9.80 -8.51
N GLU A 168 2.65 -8.81 -7.91
CA GLU A 168 4.09 -8.94 -7.73
C GLU A 168 4.26 -10.14 -6.80
N GLU A 169 4.91 -11.20 -7.27
CA GLU A 169 5.55 -12.16 -6.38
C GLU A 169 6.28 -11.33 -5.33
N GLU A 170 5.75 -11.32 -4.10
CA GLU A 170 6.33 -10.57 -2.99
C GLU A 170 7.80 -10.90 -2.98
N ALA A 171 8.63 -9.89 -3.26
CA ALA A 171 10.05 -10.12 -3.47
C ALA A 171 10.56 -10.91 -2.26
N ASP A 172 11.21 -12.06 -2.50
CA ASP A 172 11.71 -12.91 -1.41
C ASP A 172 12.56 -12.08 -0.41
N ALA A 173 13.20 -11.00 -0.89
CA ALA A 173 13.89 -10.00 -0.11
C ALA A 173 13.00 -9.25 0.92
N GLU A 174 11.76 -8.88 0.57
CA GLU A 174 10.81 -8.23 1.49
C GLU A 174 10.35 -9.23 2.57
N VAL A 175 10.10 -10.47 2.18
CA VAL A 175 9.72 -11.56 3.09
C VAL A 175 10.85 -11.83 4.10
N ASP A 176 12.08 -11.95 3.61
CA ASP A 176 13.27 -12.16 4.45
C ASP A 176 13.52 -10.97 5.39
N LYS A 177 13.30 -9.74 4.92
CA LYS A 177 13.38 -8.53 5.76
C LYS A 177 12.37 -8.55 6.90
N ILE A 178 11.12 -8.94 6.64
CA ILE A 178 10.09 -9.06 7.69
C ILE A 178 10.44 -10.15 8.69
N LEU A 179 10.96 -11.29 8.22
CA LEU A 179 11.43 -12.36 9.11
C LEU A 179 12.56 -11.88 10.01
N GLN A 180 13.52 -11.13 9.47
CA GLN A 180 14.62 -10.53 10.25
C GLN A 180 14.10 -9.51 11.28
N GLU A 181 13.16 -8.64 10.89
CA GLU A 181 12.52 -7.64 11.76
C GLU A 181 11.84 -8.32 12.97
N ILE A 182 11.06 -9.38 12.71
CA ILE A 182 10.25 -10.03 13.75
C ILE A 182 11.07 -10.91 14.66
N LEU A 183 12.03 -11.65 14.08
CA LEU A 183 12.89 -12.56 14.82
C LEU A 183 14.09 -11.84 15.47
N GLN A 184 14.15 -10.49 15.40
CA GLN A 184 15.20 -9.67 16.00
C GLN A 184 16.61 -10.15 15.59
N GLY A 185 16.80 -10.47 14.31
CA GLY A 185 18.09 -10.96 13.81
C GLY A 185 18.48 -12.37 14.27
N LYS A 186 17.60 -13.16 14.91
CA LYS A 186 17.92 -14.56 15.29
C LYS A 186 18.13 -15.52 14.11
N LEU A 187 17.75 -15.13 12.89
CA LEU A 187 18.14 -15.86 11.68
C LEU A 187 19.63 -15.68 11.33
N SER A 188 20.31 -14.66 11.86
CA SER A 188 21.74 -14.43 11.62
C SER A 188 22.66 -15.47 12.26
N GLN A 189 22.12 -16.43 13.02
CA GLN A 189 22.90 -17.53 13.62
C GLN A 189 22.62 -18.92 13.03
N ALA A 190 21.65 -19.09 12.12
CA ALA A 190 21.26 -20.43 11.67
C ALA A 190 21.72 -20.79 10.25
N GLN A 191 22.13 -19.83 9.41
CA GLN A 191 22.58 -20.10 8.05
C GLN A 191 23.66 -19.11 7.57
N LYS A 192 24.89 -19.30 8.07
CA LYS A 192 26.08 -19.11 7.25
C LYS A 192 26.91 -20.38 7.39
N PRO A 193 26.96 -21.28 6.39
CA PRO A 193 28.19 -22.04 6.22
C PRO A 193 29.31 -21.02 6.03
N GLU A 194 30.26 -20.99 6.96
CA GLU A 194 31.50 -20.22 6.84
C GLU A 194 32.21 -20.66 5.56
N LYS A 195 31.94 -19.93 4.48
CA LYS A 195 32.94 -19.69 3.45
C LYS A 195 33.66 -18.42 3.93
N PRO A 196 34.99 -18.48 4.19
CA PRO A 196 35.78 -17.29 4.45
C PRO A 196 35.52 -16.27 3.34
N LEU A 197 34.89 -15.15 3.71
CA LEU A 197 34.86 -13.96 2.88
C LEU A 197 36.22 -13.33 3.05
N GLU A 198 37.01 -13.35 1.99
CA GLU A 198 38.14 -12.46 1.80
C GLU A 198 37.64 -11.02 2.02
N GLU A 199 38.25 -10.35 3.00
CA GLU A 199 38.09 -8.93 3.22
C GLU A 199 38.61 -8.20 1.98
N GLU A 200 37.78 -7.36 1.37
CA GLU A 200 38.27 -6.32 0.46
C GLU A 200 39.18 -5.39 1.27
N PRO A 201 40.47 -5.23 0.92
CA PRO A 201 41.31 -4.26 1.57
C PRO A 201 40.88 -2.86 1.14
N ALA A 202 40.77 -1.99 2.13
CA ALA A 202 40.61 -0.56 1.98
C ALA A 202 41.69 0.01 1.04
N ALA A 203 41.26 0.95 0.20
CA ALA A 203 42.10 1.66 -0.74
C ALA A 203 43.14 2.55 -0.04
N GLU A 204 44.34 2.05 0.16
CA GLU A 204 45.56 2.80 0.50
C GLU A 204 46.78 1.98 0.03
N ASP A 205 47.03 1.84 -1.29
CA ASP A 205 48.32 1.33 -1.85
C ASP A 205 48.42 1.43 -3.39
N VAL A 206 47.94 2.53 -4.01
CA VAL A 206 47.92 2.66 -5.49
C VAL A 206 49.13 3.45 -6.04
N PHE A 207 50.06 3.91 -5.21
CA PHE A 207 51.19 4.74 -5.66
C PHE A 207 52.49 3.97 -5.95
N GLU A 208 52.75 2.81 -5.33
CA GLU A 208 54.00 2.06 -5.57
C GLU A 208 53.96 1.19 -6.84
N ASP A 209 52.78 0.74 -7.26
CA ASP A 209 52.63 -0.21 -8.37
C ASP A 209 52.72 0.44 -9.77
N GLN A 210 52.61 1.76 -9.87
CA GLN A 210 52.74 2.47 -11.15
C GLN A 210 54.20 2.57 -11.62
N GLU A 211 55.17 2.63 -10.70
CA GLU A 211 56.58 2.79 -11.05
C GLU A 211 57.19 1.47 -11.55
N ALA A 212 56.86 0.36 -10.88
CA ALA A 212 57.25 -0.98 -11.29
C ALA A 212 56.63 -1.40 -12.64
N THR A 213 55.38 -1.00 -12.89
CA THR A 213 54.71 -1.26 -14.18
C THR A 213 55.28 -0.41 -15.33
N LEU A 214 55.68 0.85 -15.06
CA LEU A 214 56.37 1.70 -16.03
C LEU A 214 57.76 1.17 -16.39
N GLU A 215 58.50 0.61 -15.43
CA GLU A 215 59.83 0.05 -15.65
C GLU A 215 59.77 -1.25 -16.47
N GLN A 216 58.77 -2.09 -16.21
CA GLN A 216 58.50 -3.28 -17.04
C GLN A 216 58.10 -2.90 -18.49
N MET A 217 57.39 -1.80 -18.67
CA MET A 217 57.07 -1.28 -20.01
C MET A 217 58.30 -0.71 -20.73
N ARG A 218 59.22 -0.06 -20.02
CA ARG A 218 60.50 0.41 -20.59
C ARG A 218 61.40 -0.74 -21.06
N GLY A 219 61.55 -1.80 -20.25
CA GLY A 219 62.35 -2.96 -20.64
C GLY A 219 61.81 -3.69 -21.87
N ARG A 220 60.48 -3.76 -22.03
CA ARG A 220 59.85 -4.32 -23.24
C ARG A 220 60.09 -3.46 -24.49
N LEU A 221 60.16 -2.15 -24.35
CA LEU A 221 60.42 -1.23 -25.47
C LEU A 221 61.90 -1.24 -25.91
N GLU A 222 62.84 -1.45 -24.99
CA GLU A 222 64.27 -1.60 -25.33
C GLU A 222 64.55 -2.92 -26.04
N ALA A 223 63.87 -4.01 -25.67
CA ALA A 223 63.99 -5.31 -26.34
C ALA A 223 63.47 -5.29 -27.80
N LEU A 224 62.68 -4.29 -28.19
CA LEU A 224 62.22 -4.07 -29.57
C LEU A 224 63.14 -3.13 -30.38
N LYS A 225 64.17 -2.57 -29.73
CA LYS A 225 65.14 -1.64 -30.32
C LYS A 225 66.48 -2.28 -30.67
N SER A 226 66.65 -3.58 -30.38
CA SER A 226 67.73 -4.46 -30.88
C SER A 226 67.24 -5.31 -32.03
#